data_AF-A0A1M3KM76-F1
#
_entry.id   AF-A0A1M3KM76-F1
#
_cell.length_a   1.000
_cell.length_b   1.000
_cell.length_c   1.000
_cell.angle_alpha   90.00
_cell.angle_beta   90.00
_cell.angle_gamma   90.00
#
_symmetry.space_group_name_H-M   'P 1'
#
loop_
_entity.id
_entity.type
_entity.pdbx_description
1 polymer ?
#
loop_
_entity_poly.entity_id
_entity_poly.type
_entity_poly.pdbx_seq_one_letter_code
_entity_poly.pdbx_strand_id
1 'polypeptide(L)'
;MNDSSDTTPPKDSAETIDIVERLRLTASRIAQWQLDAKRLNAILAERPGPLEPLVMLDVEETAGAIYKEIDAFDALLVDVDRKSHAAAGQIAEVGDALRLVLLSITELSTAMYARESADVVSEP
;
A
#
# COMPACT_ATOMS: atom_id res chain seq x y z
N MET A 1 -40.79 33.74 3.12
CA MET A 1 -40.71 32.55 2.26
C MET A 1 -39.24 32.18 2.18
N ASN A 2 -38.80 31.21 2.98
CA ASN A 2 -37.44 30.68 2.89
C ASN A 2 -37.46 29.62 1.79
N ASP A 3 -36.82 29.94 0.67
CA ASP A 3 -36.45 28.98 -0.35
C ASP A 3 -35.21 28.25 0.16
N SER A 4 -35.41 27.11 0.81
CA SER A 4 -34.33 26.19 1.14
C SER A 4 -33.99 25.42 -0.14
N SER A 5 -33.03 25.95 -0.91
CA SER A 5 -32.38 25.20 -1.98
C SER A 5 -31.78 23.93 -1.39
N ASP A 6 -32.40 22.79 -1.70
CA ASP A 6 -31.88 21.47 -1.41
C ASP A 6 -30.60 21.25 -2.23
N THR A 7 -29.45 21.60 -1.65
CA THR A 7 -28.12 21.49 -2.27
C THR A 7 -27.55 20.08 -2.08
N THR A 8 -28.35 19.04 -2.33
CA THR A 8 -27.84 17.67 -2.37
C THR A 8 -27.17 17.45 -3.73
N PRO A 9 -25.85 17.18 -3.80
CA PRO A 9 -25.18 16.98 -5.08
C PRO A 9 -25.76 15.75 -5.78
N PRO A 10 -25.82 15.76 -7.13
CA PRO A 10 -26.27 14.60 -7.88
C PRO A 10 -25.43 13.37 -7.52
N LYS A 11 -26.08 12.21 -7.43
CA LYS A 11 -25.50 10.94 -6.95
C LYS A 11 -24.15 10.60 -7.59
N ASP A 12 -24.03 10.86 -8.89
CA ASP A 12 -22.82 10.57 -9.67
C ASP A 12 -21.63 11.47 -9.27
N SER A 13 -21.90 12.71 -8.85
CA SER A 13 -20.87 13.63 -8.34
C SER A 13 -20.36 13.21 -6.98
N ALA A 14 -21.24 12.75 -6.08
CA ALA A 14 -20.85 12.24 -4.76
C ALA A 14 -19.98 10.98 -4.87
N GLU A 15 -20.34 10.06 -5.77
CA GLU A 15 -19.58 8.83 -6.01
C GLU A 15 -18.22 9.09 -6.66
N THR A 16 -18.14 10.06 -7.58
CA THR A 16 -16.85 10.47 -8.18
C THR A 16 -15.92 11.07 -7.14
N ILE A 17 -16.45 11.90 -6.22
CA ILE A 17 -15.67 12.49 -5.11
C ILE A 17 -15.11 11.38 -4.21
N ASP A 18 -15.90 10.36 -3.88
CA ASP A 18 -15.45 9.22 -3.08
C ASP A 18 -14.29 8.47 -3.76
N ILE A 19 -14.38 8.18 -5.06
CA ILE A 19 -13.33 7.51 -5.83
C ILE A 19 -12.03 8.34 -5.81
N VAL A 20 -12.13 9.65 -6.07
CA VAL A 20 -10.97 10.55 -6.09
C VAL A 20 -10.28 10.58 -4.72
N GLU A 21 -11.05 10.66 -3.63
CA GLU A 21 -10.48 10.66 -2.28
C GLU A 21 -9.81 9.32 -1.95
N ARG A 22 -10.44 8.19 -2.31
CA ARG A 22 -9.84 6.86 -2.14
C ARG A 22 -8.53 6.73 -2.90
N LEU A 23 -8.46 7.20 -4.15
CA LEU A 23 -7.23 7.19 -4.95
C LEU A 23 -6.15 8.07 -4.32
N ARG A 24 -6.50 9.25 -3.83
CA ARG A 24 -5.57 10.16 -3.14
C ARG A 24 -4.99 9.54 -1.86
N LEU A 25 -5.82 8.89 -1.07
CA LEU A 25 -5.39 8.17 0.13
C LEU A 25 -4.48 6.99 -0.22
N THR A 26 -4.84 6.22 -1.24
CA THR A 26 -4.04 5.10 -1.75
C THR A 26 -2.65 5.58 -2.20
N ALA A 27 -2.59 6.63 -3.01
CA ALA A 27 -1.33 7.21 -3.48
C ALA A 27 -0.45 7.73 -2.32
N SER A 28 -1.08 8.34 -1.30
CA SER A 28 -0.37 8.81 -0.12
C SER A 28 0.23 7.65 0.69
N ARG A 29 -0.51 6.54 0.83
CA ARG A 29 -0.03 5.31 1.47
C ARG A 29 1.13 4.67 0.70
N ILE A 30 1.03 4.57 -0.62
CA ILE A 30 2.11 4.08 -1.49
C ILE A 30 3.39 4.88 -1.22
N ALA A 31 3.30 6.22 -1.24
CA ALA A 31 4.46 7.08 -1.03
C ALA A 31 5.09 6.85 0.36
N GLN A 32 4.26 6.70 1.40
CA GLN A 32 4.73 6.42 2.75
C GLN A 32 5.45 5.06 2.81
N TRP A 33 4.83 3.99 2.31
CA TRP A 33 5.44 2.66 2.31
C TRP A 33 6.72 2.57 1.48
N GLN A 34 6.83 3.33 0.38
CA GLN A 34 8.09 3.43 -0.37
C GLN A 34 9.21 4.08 0.45
N LEU A 35 8.90 5.09 1.25
CA LEU A 35 9.87 5.71 2.16
C LEU A 35 10.28 4.75 3.27
N ASP A 36 9.31 4.04 3.85
CA ASP A 36 9.56 3.06 4.91
C ASP A 36 10.41 1.89 4.40
N ALA A 37 10.11 1.34 3.22
CA ALA A 37 10.91 0.30 2.59
C ALA A 37 12.37 0.75 2.33
N LYS A 38 12.57 1.99 1.85
CA LYS A 38 13.92 2.55 1.66
C LYS A 38 14.66 2.69 2.99
N ARG A 39 14.00 3.21 4.01
CA ARG A 39 14.56 3.38 5.35
C ARG A 39 14.98 2.03 5.96
N LEU A 40 14.12 1.02 5.86
CA LEU A 40 14.40 -0.32 6.37
C LEU A 40 15.56 -0.99 5.63
N ASN A 41 15.62 -0.86 4.29
CA ASN A 41 16.75 -1.33 3.51
C ASN A 41 18.07 -0.71 3.97
N ALA A 42 18.09 0.60 4.25
CA ALA A 42 19.28 1.27 4.76
C ALA A 42 19.69 0.71 6.14
N ILE A 43 18.73 0.50 7.05
CA ILE A 43 19.00 -0.09 8.36
C ILE A 43 19.60 -1.49 8.23
N LEU A 44 19.07 -2.33 7.33
CA LEU A 44 19.58 -3.67 7.06
C LEU A 44 21.01 -3.66 6.51
N ALA A 45 21.34 -2.67 5.67
CA ALA A 45 22.66 -2.54 5.10
C ALA A 45 23.69 -2.02 6.13
N GLU A 46 23.30 -1.09 6.99
CA GLU A 46 24.21 -0.42 7.94
C GLU A 46 24.52 -1.24 9.20
N ARG A 47 23.55 -2.03 9.66
CA ARG A 47 23.73 -2.88 10.83
C ARG A 47 23.93 -4.29 10.31
N PRO A 48 25.06 -4.98 10.54
CA PRO A 48 25.20 -6.44 10.42
C PRO A 48 24.94 -7.12 11.78
N GLY A 49 24.21 -8.25 11.83
CA GLY A 49 23.80 -8.98 13.07
C GLY A 49 22.28 -9.19 13.25
N PRO A 50 21.79 -9.80 14.33
CA PRO A 50 20.37 -10.12 14.44
C PRO A 50 19.52 -8.84 14.53
N LEU A 51 18.28 -8.92 14.04
CA LEU A 51 17.35 -7.79 14.04
C LEU A 51 16.43 -7.88 15.25
N GLU A 52 15.97 -6.73 15.72
CA GLU A 52 14.95 -6.70 16.76
C GLU A 52 13.67 -7.35 16.23
N PRO A 53 13.07 -8.33 16.93
CA PRO A 53 11.86 -9.03 16.49
C PRO A 53 10.69 -8.09 16.17
N LEU A 54 10.61 -6.95 16.87
CA LEU A 54 9.61 -5.92 16.59
C LEU A 54 9.74 -5.33 15.18
N VAL A 55 10.96 -5.16 14.67
CA VAL A 55 11.17 -4.64 13.30
C VAL A 55 10.70 -5.66 12.27
N MET A 56 10.89 -6.96 12.54
CA MET A 56 10.39 -8.03 11.66
C MET A 56 8.86 -8.06 11.65
N LEU A 57 8.24 -7.97 12.82
CA LEU A 57 6.79 -7.89 12.94
C LEU A 57 6.21 -6.68 12.21
N ASP A 58 6.82 -5.49 12.36
CA ASP A 58 6.39 -4.27 11.67
C ASP A 58 6.40 -4.45 10.14
N VAL A 59 7.40 -5.14 9.59
CA VAL A 59 7.48 -5.44 8.16
C VAL A 59 6.37 -6.38 7.71
N GLU A 60 6.03 -7.39 8.50
CA GLU A 60 4.93 -8.32 8.20
C GLU A 60 3.56 -7.64 8.29
N GLU A 61 3.34 -6.82 9.32
CA GLU A 61 2.11 -6.04 9.46
C GLU A 61 1.95 -5.05 8.30
N THR A 62 3.05 -4.43 7.86
CA THR A 62 3.07 -3.57 6.68
C THR A 62 2.71 -4.34 5.42
N ALA A 63 3.27 -5.53 5.20
CA ALA A 63 2.91 -6.38 4.07
C ALA A 63 1.40 -6.72 4.10
N GLY A 64 0.88 -7.11 5.27
CA GLY A 64 -0.54 -7.39 5.47
C GLY A 64 -1.45 -6.18 5.19
N ALA A 65 -1.03 -4.97 5.54
CA ALA A 65 -1.74 -3.75 5.22
C ALA A 65 -1.76 -3.47 3.71
N ILE A 66 -0.64 -3.70 3.01
CA ILE A 66 -0.54 -3.52 1.56
C ILE A 66 -1.42 -4.54 0.83
N TYR A 67 -1.45 -5.81 1.25
CA TYR A 67 -2.36 -6.81 0.68
C TYR A 67 -3.83 -6.36 0.75
N LYS A 68 -4.27 -5.89 1.91
CA LYS A 68 -5.65 -5.38 2.08
C LYS A 68 -5.93 -4.16 1.18
N GLU A 69 -4.95 -3.30 0.99
CA GLU A 69 -5.09 -2.15 0.10
C GLU A 69 -5.19 -2.56 -1.37
N ILE A 70 -4.42 -3.57 -1.80
CA ILE A 70 -4.52 -4.16 -3.14
C ILE A 70 -5.92 -4.73 -3.36
N ASP A 71 -6.44 -5.52 -2.42
CA ASP A 71 -7.80 -6.08 -2.53
C ASP A 71 -8.87 -4.97 -2.65
N ALA A 72 -8.75 -3.93 -1.83
CA ALA A 72 -9.66 -2.79 -1.86
C ALA A 72 -9.54 -1.97 -3.17
N PHE A 73 -8.33 -1.86 -3.73
CA PHE A 73 -8.06 -1.20 -4.99
C PHE A 73 -8.59 -2.01 -6.18
N ASP A 74 -8.39 -3.32 -6.20
CA ASP A 74 -8.89 -4.19 -7.26
C ASP A 74 -10.44 -4.16 -7.31
N ALA A 75 -11.10 -4.12 -6.14
CA ALA A 75 -12.55 -3.91 -6.07
C ALA A 75 -12.98 -2.55 -6.64
N LEU A 76 -12.25 -1.48 -6.32
CA LEU A 76 -12.49 -0.15 -6.90
C LEU A 76 -12.30 -0.15 -8.41
N LEU A 77 -11.25 -0.79 -8.90
CA LEU A 77 -10.92 -0.86 -10.32
C LEU A 77 -12.05 -1.54 -11.11
N VAL A 78 -12.60 -2.63 -10.58
CA VAL A 78 -13.77 -3.31 -11.17
C VAL A 78 -15.00 -2.39 -11.23
N ASP A 79 -15.25 -1.61 -10.18
CA ASP A 79 -16.39 -0.67 -10.14
C ASP A 79 -16.22 0.51 -11.10
N VAL A 80 -14.98 1.01 -11.27
CA VAL A 80 -14.65 2.04 -12.26
C VAL A 80 -14.77 1.49 -13.68
N ASP A 81 -14.26 0.29 -13.93
CA ASP A 81 -14.26 -0.35 -15.25
C ASP A 81 -15.68 -0.55 -15.80
N ARG A 82 -16.61 -0.95 -14.94
CA ARG A 82 -18.04 -1.08 -15.26
C ARG A 82 -18.67 0.22 -15.76
N LYS A 83 -18.13 1.38 -15.37
CA LYS A 83 -18.65 2.71 -15.74
C LYS A 83 -17.84 3.34 -16.88
N SER A 84 -16.53 3.16 -16.86
CA SER A 84 -15.60 3.72 -17.82
C SER A 84 -14.31 2.90 -17.86
N HIS A 85 -14.20 2.04 -18.87
CA HIS A 85 -12.99 1.26 -19.14
C HIS A 85 -11.75 2.16 -19.35
N ALA A 86 -11.92 3.32 -20.00
CA ALA A 86 -10.84 4.28 -20.19
C ALA A 86 -10.33 4.85 -18.87
N ALA A 87 -11.22 5.16 -17.92
CA ALA A 87 -10.82 5.63 -16.59
C ALA A 87 -10.14 4.53 -15.77
N ALA A 88 -10.62 3.29 -15.86
CA ALA A 88 -9.96 2.14 -15.22
C ALA A 88 -8.52 1.98 -15.73
N GLY A 89 -8.31 2.09 -17.04
CA GLY A 89 -6.97 2.05 -17.64
C GLY A 89 -6.04 3.17 -17.13
N GLN A 90 -6.57 4.36 -16.84
CA GLN A 90 -5.78 5.46 -16.30
C GLN A 90 -5.33 5.23 -14.85
N ILE A 91 -6.16 4.58 -14.04
CA ILE A 91 -5.85 4.36 -12.63
C ILE A 91 -5.10 3.05 -12.36
N ALA A 92 -5.05 2.13 -13.34
CA ALA A 92 -4.40 0.82 -13.20
C ALA A 92 -2.93 0.91 -12.74
N GLU A 93 -2.22 1.98 -13.12
CA GLU A 93 -0.84 2.24 -12.68
C GLU A 93 -0.69 2.37 -11.15
N VAL A 94 -1.74 2.79 -10.45
CA VAL A 94 -1.77 2.83 -8.98
C VAL A 94 -1.75 1.41 -8.40
N GLY A 95 -2.46 0.48 -9.05
CA GLY A 95 -2.45 -0.94 -8.69
C GLY A 95 -1.09 -1.59 -8.92
N ASP A 96 -0.39 -1.22 -10.00
CA ASP A 96 0.98 -1.67 -10.26
C ASP A 96 1.95 -1.11 -9.21
N ALA A 97 1.79 0.16 -8.84
CA ALA A 97 2.61 0.78 -7.79
C ALA A 97 2.43 0.07 -6.44
N LEU A 98 1.20 -0.30 -6.05
CA LEU A 98 0.94 -1.09 -4.83
C LEU A 98 1.69 -2.44 -4.87
N ARG A 99 1.63 -3.14 -5.99
CA ARG A 99 2.30 -4.45 -6.17
C ARG A 99 3.82 -4.32 -6.12
N LEU A 100 4.38 -3.26 -6.69
CA LEU A 100 5.82 -2.98 -6.59
C LEU A 100 6.27 -2.70 -5.15
N VAL A 101 5.46 -1.94 -4.39
CA VAL A 101 5.75 -1.71 -2.96
C VAL A 101 5.68 -3.01 -2.16
N LEU A 102 4.65 -3.83 -2.40
CA LEU A 102 4.52 -5.14 -1.77
C LEU A 102 5.75 -6.02 -2.04
N LEU A 103 6.23 -6.03 -3.29
CA LEU A 103 7.43 -6.77 -3.66
C LEU A 103 8.63 -6.31 -2.84
N SER A 104 8.89 -5.00 -2.76
CA SER A 104 9.99 -4.45 -1.97
C SER A 104 9.92 -4.82 -0.48
N ILE A 105 8.71 -4.79 0.11
CA ILE A 105 8.50 -5.18 1.52
C ILE A 105 8.70 -6.69 1.72
N THR A 106 8.30 -7.50 0.74
CA THR A 106 8.48 -8.96 0.81
C THR A 106 9.95 -9.37 0.66
N GLU A 107 10.69 -8.69 -0.22
CA GLU A 107 12.14 -8.86 -0.36
C GLU A 107 12.87 -8.46 0.93
N LEU A 108 12.45 -7.36 1.56
CA LEU A 108 12.93 -6.95 2.89
C LEU A 108 12.70 -8.06 3.92
N SER A 109 11.47 -8.54 4.07
CA SER A 109 11.13 -9.62 5.01
C SER A 109 12.00 -10.87 4.76
N THR A 110 12.16 -11.27 3.49
CA THR A 110 12.99 -12.41 3.10
C THR A 110 14.45 -12.23 3.52
N ALA A 111 15.03 -11.04 3.28
CA ALA A 111 16.40 -10.73 3.67
C ALA A 111 16.58 -10.74 5.19
N MET A 112 15.60 -10.24 5.95
CA MET A 112 15.61 -10.25 7.41
C MET A 112 15.61 -11.69 7.95
N TYR A 113 14.71 -12.54 7.45
CA TYR A 113 14.64 -13.95 7.83
C TYR A 113 15.88 -14.75 7.47
N ALA A 114 16.45 -14.51 6.28
CA ALA A 114 17.69 -15.18 5.87
C ALA A 114 18.85 -14.84 6.80
N ARG A 115 18.90 -13.61 7.29
CA ARG A 115 19.93 -13.15 8.22
C ARG A 115 19.77 -13.72 9.62
N GLU A 116 18.56 -13.69 10.17
CA GLU A 116 18.25 -14.31 11.46
C GLU A 116 18.62 -15.80 11.44
N SER A 117 18.28 -16.51 10.36
CA SER A 117 18.61 -17.93 10.20
C SER A 117 20.11 -18.19 10.10
N ALA A 118 20.90 -17.26 9.54
CA ALA A 118 22.35 -17.39 9.42
C ALA A 118 23.07 -17.18 10.77
N ASP A 119 22.54 -16.31 11.62
CA ASP A 119 23.08 -16.09 12.96
C ASP A 119 22.82 -17.30 13.88
N VAL A 120 21.63 -17.93 13.80
CA VAL A 120 21.30 -19.15 14.59
C VAL A 120 22.23 -20.33 14.26
N VAL A 121 22.75 -20.42 13.04
CA VAL A 121 23.68 -21.50 12.62
C VAL A 121 25.13 -21.20 13.06
N SER A 122 25.41 -19.97 13.48
CA SER A 122 26.77 -19.50 13.81
C SER A 122 27.09 -19.54 15.31
N GLU A 123 26.13 -19.90 16.17
CA GLU A 123 26.39 -20.13 17.61
C GLU A 123 26.95 -21.55 17.85
N PRO A 124 28.09 -21.71 18.56
CA PRO A 124 28.75 -23.00 18.80
C PRO A 124 28.07 -23.88 19.87
#